data_AF-A0A3Q2PHW3-F1
#
_entry.id   AF-A0A3Q2PHW3-F1
#
_cell.length_a   1.000
_cell.length_b   1.000
_cell.length_c   1.000
_cell.angle_alpha   90.00
_cell.angle_beta   90.00
_cell.angle_gamma   90.00
#
_symmetry.space_group_name_H-M   'P 1'
#
loop_
_entity.id
_entity.type
_entity.pdbx_description
1 polymer ?
#
loop_
_entity_poly.entity_id
_entity_poly.type
_entity_poly.pdbx_seq_one_letter_code
_entity_poly.pdbx_strand_id
1 'polypeptide(L)'
;MTIKGFLLLIRLIFAFQSLFGPDWQRHSMLVFTHADHLEKAGLQPSVYLAQSSDWLSSLAEEAGGGASFLDNSCDWPSIRGHPLRDQLLRLSARNHHKALRVRTDQSL
;
A
#
# COMPACT_ATOMS: atom_id res chain seq x y z
N MET A 1 -10.03 -0.92 -16.77
CA MET A 1 -8.97 -1.87 -16.36
C MET A 1 -9.02 -3.09 -17.28
N THR A 2 -7.88 -3.60 -17.77
CA THR A 2 -7.85 -4.80 -18.63
C THR A 2 -7.76 -6.06 -17.78
N ILE A 3 -8.28 -7.20 -18.28
CA ILE A 3 -8.23 -8.51 -17.61
C ILE A 3 -6.80 -8.86 -17.13
N LYS A 4 -5.79 -8.44 -17.92
CA LYS A 4 -4.37 -8.63 -17.60
C LYS A 4 -3.93 -7.89 -16.33
N GLY A 5 -4.41 -6.66 -16.11
CA GLY A 5 -4.06 -5.86 -14.94
C GLY A 5 -4.61 -6.47 -13.64
N PHE A 6 -5.84 -6.96 -13.68
CA PHE A 6 -6.47 -7.63 -12.52
C PHE A 6 -5.76 -8.95 -12.16
N LEU A 7 -5.40 -9.76 -13.15
CA LEU A 7 -4.68 -11.00 -12.92
C LEU A 7 -3.29 -10.76 -12.30
N LEU A 8 -2.58 -9.70 -12.72
CA LEU A 8 -1.28 -9.36 -12.15
C LEU A 8 -1.39 -9.01 -10.66
N LEU A 9 -2.43 -8.27 -10.27
CA LEU A 9 -2.67 -7.92 -8.87
C LEU A 9 -2.90 -9.16 -8.01
N ILE A 10 -3.76 -10.08 -8.44
CA ILE A 10 -4.02 -11.33 -7.70
C ILE A 10 -2.72 -12.12 -7.51
N ARG A 11 -1.90 -12.21 -8.55
CA ARG A 11 -0.60 -12.90 -8.46
C ARG A 11 0.34 -12.23 -7.46
N LEU A 12 0.35 -10.91 -7.42
CA LEU A 12 1.16 -10.14 -6.47
C LEU A 12 0.71 -10.40 -5.02
N ILE A 13 -0.60 -10.33 -4.75
CA ILE A 13 -1.21 -10.62 -3.43
C ILE A 13 -0.84 -12.04 -2.98
N PHE A 14 -0.99 -13.03 -3.88
CA PHE A 14 -0.67 -14.41 -3.57
C PHE A 14 0.82 -14.62 -3.30
N ALA A 15 1.70 -13.97 -4.08
CA ALA A 15 3.15 -14.02 -3.86
C ALA A 15 3.52 -13.46 -2.48
N PHE A 16 2.95 -12.33 -2.07
CA PHE A 16 3.18 -11.76 -0.74
C PHE A 16 2.68 -12.68 0.37
N GLN A 17 1.49 -13.27 0.23
CA GLN A 17 0.96 -14.22 1.21
C GLN A 17 1.82 -15.48 1.34
N SER A 18 2.31 -16.02 0.21
CA SER A 18 3.22 -17.16 0.20
C SER A 18 4.54 -16.82 0.89
N LEU A 19 5.11 -15.65 0.59
CA LEU A 19 6.42 -15.23 1.07
C LEU A 19 6.43 -14.80 2.54
N PHE A 20 5.39 -14.13 3.01
CA PHE A 20 5.37 -13.52 4.36
C PHE A 20 4.33 -14.13 5.30
N GLY A 21 3.52 -15.08 4.81
CA GLY A 21 2.44 -15.68 5.57
C GLY A 21 1.18 -14.81 5.62
N PRO A 22 0.10 -15.30 6.25
CA PRO A 22 -1.21 -14.66 6.21
C PRO A 22 -1.27 -13.29 6.90
N ASP A 23 -0.37 -13.01 7.85
CA ASP A 23 -0.33 -11.74 8.58
C ASP A 23 0.37 -10.60 7.81
N TRP A 24 0.77 -10.83 6.55
CA TRP A 24 1.51 -9.84 5.78
C TRP A 24 0.74 -8.53 5.59
N GLN A 25 -0.59 -8.62 5.41
CA GLN A 25 -1.48 -7.48 5.23
C GLN A 25 -1.47 -6.54 6.45
N ARG A 26 -1.36 -7.09 7.67
CA ARG A 26 -1.29 -6.30 8.91
C ARG A 26 -0.01 -5.45 9.01
N HIS A 27 1.03 -5.82 8.26
CA HIS A 27 2.32 -5.14 8.22
C HIS A 27 2.52 -4.37 6.90
N SER A 28 1.50 -4.30 6.04
CA SER A 28 1.59 -3.62 4.75
C SER A 28 0.94 -2.23 4.80
N MET A 29 1.34 -1.39 3.86
CA MET A 29 0.76 -0.08 3.59
C MET A 29 0.74 0.09 2.07
N LEU A 30 -0.33 0.68 1.54
CA LEU A 30 -0.44 0.97 0.12
C LEU A 30 0.05 2.38 -0.16
N VAL A 31 0.97 2.54 -1.12
CA VAL A 31 1.53 3.85 -1.49
C VAL A 31 1.18 4.14 -2.94
N PHE A 32 0.36 5.16 -3.14
CA PHE A 32 0.00 5.69 -4.45
C PHE A 32 0.95 6.80 -4.83
N THR A 33 1.83 6.53 -5.79
CA THR A 33 2.75 7.51 -6.36
C THR A 33 2.06 8.40 -7.39
N HIS A 34 2.69 9.53 -7.75
CA HIS A 34 2.17 10.50 -8.71
C HIS A 34 0.86 11.17 -8.29
N ALA A 35 0.74 11.49 -6.99
CA ALA A 35 -0.42 12.21 -6.46
C ALA A 35 -0.58 13.62 -7.07
N ASP A 36 0.47 14.18 -7.67
CA ASP A 36 0.38 15.41 -8.45
C ASP A 36 -0.59 15.31 -9.63
N HIS A 37 -0.78 14.11 -10.19
CA HIS A 37 -1.79 13.89 -11.24
C HIS A 37 -3.21 14.02 -10.69
N LEU A 38 -3.45 13.60 -9.45
CA LEU A 38 -4.76 13.77 -8.80
C LEU A 38 -5.03 15.25 -8.53
N GLU A 39 -4.03 15.98 -8.02
CA GLU A 39 -4.13 17.41 -7.78
C GLU A 39 -4.40 18.19 -9.08
N LYS A 40 -3.65 17.91 -10.16
CA LYS A 40 -3.87 18.50 -11.49
C LYS A 40 -5.26 18.22 -12.05
N ALA A 41 -5.84 17.07 -11.71
CA ALA A 41 -7.21 16.71 -12.07
C ALA A 41 -8.27 17.29 -11.11
N GLY A 42 -7.87 18.03 -10.07
CA GLY A 42 -8.78 18.58 -9.05
C GLY A 42 -9.38 17.51 -8.13
N LEU A 43 -8.78 16.32 -8.06
CA LEU A 43 -9.27 15.19 -7.28
C LEU A 43 -8.53 15.07 -5.95
N GLN A 44 -9.30 15.00 -4.87
CA GLN A 44 -8.77 14.68 -3.55
C GLN A 44 -8.51 13.17 -3.42
N PRO A 45 -7.45 12.73 -2.73
CA PRO A 45 -7.12 11.30 -2.60
C PRO A 45 -8.22 10.42 -2.01
N SER A 46 -8.96 10.94 -1.01
CA SER A 46 -10.09 10.22 -0.40
C SER A 46 -11.23 10.02 -1.40
N VAL A 47 -11.50 11.03 -2.23
CA VAL A 47 -12.49 10.97 -3.30
C VAL A 47 -12.03 10.01 -4.39
N TYR A 48 -10.74 10.01 -4.74
CA TYR A 48 -10.18 9.07 -5.70
C TYR A 48 -10.39 7.61 -5.29
N LEU A 49 -10.12 7.26 -4.02
CA LEU A 49 -10.38 5.90 -3.52
C LEU A 49 -11.88 5.59 -3.53
N ALA A 50 -12.72 6.49 -3.03
CA ALA A 50 -14.17 6.28 -2.99
C ALA A 50 -14.79 6.09 -4.38
N GLN A 51 -14.23 6.72 -5.41
CA GLN A 51 -14.67 6.61 -6.81
C GLN A 51 -13.94 5.51 -7.59
N SER A 52 -12.93 4.89 -6.98
CA SER A 52 -12.19 3.79 -7.60
C SER A 52 -13.00 2.51 -7.57
N SER A 53 -12.57 1.54 -8.38
CA SER A 53 -13.16 0.19 -8.37
C SER A 53 -13.05 -0.47 -7.01
N ASP A 54 -14.09 -1.20 -6.61
CA ASP A 54 -14.24 -1.85 -5.29
C ASP A 54 -12.96 -2.54 -4.78
N TRP A 55 -12.26 -3.26 -5.66
CA TRP A 55 -11.03 -3.97 -5.26
C TRP A 55 -9.93 -3.05 -4.72
N LEU A 56 -9.81 -1.82 -5.22
CA LEU A 56 -8.75 -0.90 -4.82
C LEU A 56 -9.04 -0.33 -3.43
N SER A 57 -10.30 0.00 -3.18
CA SER A 57 -10.79 0.38 -1.86
C SER A 57 -10.63 -0.77 -0.87
N SER A 58 -11.04 -1.99 -1.23
CA SER A 58 -10.84 -3.17 -0.37
C SER A 58 -9.36 -3.44 -0.09
N LEU A 59 -8.48 -3.31 -1.08
CA LEU A 59 -7.03 -3.48 -0.88
C LEU A 59 -6.45 -2.43 0.07
N ALA A 60 -6.92 -1.18 -0.02
CA ALA A 60 -6.52 -0.10 0.88
C ALA A 60 -7.03 -0.33 2.31
N GLU A 61 -8.21 -0.93 2.48
CA GLU A 61 -8.79 -1.28 3.78
C GLU A 61 -8.11 -2.50 4.42
N GLU A 62 -7.73 -3.50 3.63
CA GLU A 62 -7.03 -4.70 4.13
C GLU A 62 -5.59 -4.40 4.57
N ALA A 63 -4.95 -3.39 3.99
CA ALA A 63 -3.62 -2.96 4.41
C ALA A 63 -3.67 -2.36 5.82
N GLY A 64 -2.97 -2.97 6.79
CA GLY A 64 -2.99 -2.53 8.19
C GLY A 64 -2.46 -1.09 8.39
N GLY A 65 -1.59 -0.65 7.48
CA GLY A 65 -1.09 0.71 7.42
C GLY A 65 -2.04 1.69 6.74
N GLY A 66 -3.05 1.21 6.00
CA GLY A 66 -3.92 2.00 5.14
C GLY A 66 -3.22 2.45 3.85
N ALA A 67 -3.80 3.46 3.20
CA ALA A 67 -3.26 4.08 1.99
C ALA A 67 -2.50 5.38 2.29
N SER A 68 -1.52 5.71 1.46
CA SER A 68 -0.74 6.94 1.46
C SER A 68 -0.56 7.43 0.03
N PHE A 69 -0.56 8.75 -0.19
CA PHE A 69 -0.44 9.37 -1.52
C PHE A 69 0.80 10.25 -1.57
N LEU A 70 1.65 10.02 -2.56
CA LEU A 70 2.94 10.70 -2.72
C LEU A 70 2.98 11.47 -4.03
N ASP A 71 3.28 12.76 -3.92
CA ASP A 71 3.63 13.62 -5.03
C ASP A 71 5.10 13.39 -5.41
N ASN A 72 5.33 12.89 -6.62
CA ASN A 72 6.66 12.58 -7.12
C ASN A 72 7.40 13.79 -7.71
N SER A 73 6.74 14.96 -7.79
CA SER A 73 7.33 16.20 -8.29
C SER A 73 8.05 17.02 -7.20
N CYS A 74 7.99 16.59 -5.94
CA CYS A 74 8.60 17.26 -4.79
C CYS A 74 9.78 16.46 -4.18
N ASP A 75 10.73 17.17 -3.57
CA ASP A 75 11.77 16.57 -2.74
C ASP A 75 11.16 15.95 -1.46
N TRP A 76 10.91 14.65 -1.53
CA TRP A 76 10.23 13.88 -0.48
C TRP A 76 10.93 13.80 0.90
N PRO A 77 12.27 13.88 1.06
CA PRO A 77 12.92 13.62 2.35
C PRO A 77 12.68 14.66 3.44
N SER A 78 12.44 15.94 3.10
CA SER A 78 12.65 17.04 4.08
C SER A 78 11.38 17.68 4.64
N ILE A 79 10.24 17.63 3.94
CA ILE A 79 9.02 18.35 4.35
C ILE A 79 7.76 17.47 4.19
N ARG A 80 7.66 16.72 3.09
CA ARG A 80 6.46 15.91 2.76
C ARG A 80 6.56 14.43 3.17
N GLY A 81 7.73 13.95 3.59
CA GLY A 81 7.91 12.58 4.06
C GLY A 81 7.41 12.31 5.48
N HIS A 82 7.13 13.36 6.26
CA HIS A 82 6.67 13.23 7.65
C HIS A 82 5.37 12.41 7.80
N PRO A 83 4.30 12.66 7.02
CA PRO A 83 3.07 11.86 7.12
C PRO A 83 3.30 10.37 6.84
N LEU A 84 4.06 10.03 5.79
CA LEU A 84 4.39 8.65 5.44
C LEU A 84 5.20 7.99 6.55
N ARG A 85 6.22 8.69 7.07
CA ARG A 85 7.04 8.22 8.17
C ARG A 85 6.20 7.98 9.43
N ASP A 86 5.34 8.92 9.79
CA ASP A 86 4.52 8.81 10.99
C ASP A 86 3.47 7.69 10.84
N GLN A 87 2.95 7.46 9.63
CA GLN A 87 2.10 6.32 9.31
C GLN A 87 2.85 5.00 9.46
N LEU A 88 4.08 4.92 8.94
CA LEU A 88 4.96 3.75 9.10
C LEU A 88 5.31 3.47 10.57
N LEU A 89 5.62 4.52 11.35
CA LEU A 89 5.89 4.41 12.78
C LEU A 89 4.67 3.90 13.54
N ARG A 90 3.47 4.42 13.24
CA ARG A 90 2.21 3.93 13.81
C ARG A 90 1.91 2.49 13.42
N LEU A 91 2.21 2.09 12.19
CA LEU A 91 2.07 0.71 11.72
C LEU A 91 3.03 -0.23 12.46
N SER A 92 4.29 0.19 12.61
CA SER A 92 5.31 -0.55 13.36
C SER A 92 4.88 -0.74 14.81
N ALA A 93 4.45 0.34 15.49
CA ALA A 93 3.97 0.28 16.87
C ALA A 93 2.76 -0.64 17.03
N ARG A 94 1.78 -0.58 16.11
CA ARG A 94 0.61 -1.48 16.10
C ARG A 94 0.98 -2.96 15.97
N ASN A 95 2.08 -3.26 15.29
CA ASN A 95 2.62 -4.62 15.17
C ASN A 95 3.68 -4.95 16.24
N HIS A 96 3.79 -4.15 17.31
CA HIS A 96 4.80 -4.32 18.37
C HIS A 96 6.24 -4.38 17.82
N HIS A 97 6.51 -3.64 16.74
CA HIS A 97 7.78 -3.62 16.03
C HIS A 97 8.25 -4.99 15.52
N LYS A 98 7.34 -5.97 15.41
CA LYS A 98 7.65 -7.30 14.87
C LYS A 98 7.91 -7.19 13.37
N ALA A 99 8.95 -7.90 12.92
CA ALA A 99 9.25 -8.06 11.51
C ALA A 99 8.52 -9.31 10.97
N LEU A 100 8.05 -9.20 9.72
CA LEU A 100 7.61 -10.37 8.97
C LEU A 100 8.80 -11.28 8.69
N ARG A 101 8.59 -12.59 8.86
CA ARG A 101 9.58 -13.59 8.45
C ARG A 101 9.34 -13.96 6.99
N VAL A 102 10.42 -14.00 6.22
CA VAL A 102 10.41 -14.57 4.87
C VAL A 102 10.34 -16.08 5.00
N ARG A 103 9.32 -16.69 4.40
CA ARG A 103 9.18 -18.13 4.26
C ARG A 103 9.99 -18.56 3.05
N THR A 104 11.22 -18.99 3.29
CA THR A 104 12.11 -19.55 2.25
C THR A 104 11.89 -21.04 2.01
N ASP A 105 11.04 -21.69 2.81
CA ASP A 105 10.73 -23.11 2.65
C ASP A 105 9.74 -23.31 1.49
N GLN A 106 10.29 -23.32 0.28
CA GLN A 106 9.87 -24.29 -0.72
C GLN A 106 10.71 -25.56 -0.49
N SER A 107 10.37 -26.33 0.54
CA SER A 107 10.70 -27.75 0.52
C SER A 107 9.91 -28.36 -0.65
N LEU A 108 10.67 -28.69 -1.71
CA LEU A 108 10.26 -29.49 -2.87
C LEU A 108 9.54 -30.77 -2.46
#